data_AF-A0A7C9CN09-F1
#
_entry.id   AF-A0A7C9CN09-F1
#
_cell.length_a   1.000
_cell.length_b   1.000
_cell.length_c   1.000
_cell.angle_alpha   90.00
_cell.angle_beta   90.00
_cell.angle_gamma   90.00
#
_symmetry.space_group_name_H-M   'P 1'
#
loop_
_entity.id
_entity.type
_entity.pdbx_description
1 polymer ?
#
loop_
_entity_poly.entity_id
_entity_poly.type
_entity_poly.pdbx_seq_one_letter_code
_entity_poly.pdbx_strand_id
1 'polypeptide(L)'
;YKSEDEEHKKKVEAKNALENYAYNMRNTVKDEKIGAKLAEADKKKIEDAIDQAIQWLDNNQLAEADEFEDKMKELESVCNPIIAKMYQGAGGDMGGAMDDDGPSAGASGAGPKIEEVD
;
A
#
# COMPACT_ATOMS: atom_id res chain seq x y z
N TYR A 1 5.92 28.85 22.19
CA TYR A 1 7.17 28.09 21.99
C TYR A 1 6.95 26.61 21.81
N LYS A 2 6.68 25.79 22.86
CA LYS A 2 6.52 24.33 22.69
C LYS A 2 5.47 23.90 21.66
N SER A 3 4.32 24.59 21.61
CA SER A 3 3.24 24.29 20.65
C SER A 3 3.62 24.66 19.22
N GLU A 4 4.30 25.79 19.02
CA GLU A 4 4.75 26.25 17.70
C GLU A 4 5.84 25.33 17.14
N ASP A 5 6.80 24.90 17.97
CA ASP A 5 7.81 23.91 17.57
C ASP A 5 7.18 22.57 17.17
N GLU A 6 6.13 22.12 17.88
CA GLU A 6 5.39 20.90 17.55
C GLU A 6 4.63 21.02 16.24
N GLU A 7 3.98 22.15 15.97
CA GLU A 7 3.25 22.41 14.72
C GLU A 7 4.21 22.46 13.52
N HIS A 8 5.34 23.17 13.66
CA HIS A 8 6.37 23.18 12.63
C HIS A 8 6.92 21.79 12.35
N LYS A 9 7.18 21.00 13.41
CA LYS A 9 7.65 19.62 13.27
C LYS A 9 6.64 18.77 12.50
N LYS A 10 5.35 18.81 12.89
CA LYS A 10 4.28 18.06 12.22
C LYS A 10 4.16 18.45 10.75
N LYS A 11 4.23 19.74 10.44
CA LYS A 11 4.20 20.23 9.06
C LYS A 11 5.33 19.63 8.22
N VAL A 12 6.56 19.64 8.75
CA VAL A 12 7.73 19.07 8.06
C VAL A 12 7.58 17.55 7.89
N GLU A 13 7.12 16.83 8.92
CA GLU A 13 6.91 15.39 8.85
C GLU A 13 5.84 15.01 7.82
N ALA A 14 4.69 15.70 7.82
CA ALA A 14 3.61 15.46 6.88
C ALA A 14 4.02 15.73 5.43
N LYS A 15 4.73 16.84 5.18
CA LYS A 15 5.29 17.17 3.86
C LYS A 15 6.28 16.10 3.38
N ASN A 16 7.22 15.71 4.24
CA ASN A 16 8.21 14.68 3.90
C ASN A 16 7.55 13.32 3.67
N ALA A 17 6.49 12.99 4.40
CA ALA A 17 5.75 11.75 4.20
C ALA A 17 5.10 11.71 2.81
N LEU A 18 4.40 12.79 2.42
CA LEU A 18 3.79 12.90 1.09
C LEU A 18 4.84 12.84 -0.02
N GLU A 19 5.93 13.59 0.11
CA GLU A 19 7.00 13.62 -0.88
C GLU A 19 7.62 12.23 -1.06
N ASN A 20 7.99 11.58 0.05
CA ASN A 20 8.58 10.23 0.02
C ASN A 20 7.61 9.21 -0.58
N TYR A 21 6.33 9.24 -0.21
CA TYR A 21 5.34 8.32 -0.75
C TYR A 21 5.17 8.50 -2.25
N ALA A 22 5.03 9.75 -2.72
CA ALA A 22 4.87 10.05 -4.15
C ALA A 22 6.06 9.54 -4.97
N TYR A 23 7.29 9.80 -4.54
CA TYR A 23 8.49 9.34 -5.25
C TYR A 23 8.69 7.82 -5.16
N ASN A 24 8.48 7.22 -3.99
CA ASN A 24 8.56 5.77 -3.85
C ASN A 24 7.55 5.08 -4.75
N MET A 25 6.31 5.57 -4.77
CA MET A 25 5.27 5.00 -5.62
C MET A 25 5.60 5.15 -7.10
N ARG A 26 6.15 6.31 -7.49
CA ARG A 26 6.60 6.56 -8.87
C ARG A 26 7.62 5.53 -9.31
N ASN A 27 8.59 5.24 -8.45
CA ASN A 27 9.62 4.25 -8.71
C ASN A 27 9.01 2.85 -8.78
N THR A 28 8.07 2.51 -7.91
CA THR A 28 7.35 1.22 -7.93
C THR A 28 6.59 1.01 -9.24
N VAL A 29 5.84 2.00 -9.75
CA VAL A 29 5.08 1.82 -11.00
C VAL A 29 5.95 1.87 -12.26
N LYS A 30 7.13 2.49 -12.18
CA LYS A 30 8.13 2.53 -13.25
C LYS A 30 9.06 1.32 -13.27
N ASP A 31 9.17 0.59 -12.17
CA ASP A 31 9.89 -0.68 -12.15
C ASP A 31 9.26 -1.65 -13.16
N GLU A 32 10.07 -2.24 -14.04
CA GLU A 32 9.55 -3.07 -15.13
C GLU A 32 8.79 -4.31 -14.62
N LYS A 33 9.23 -4.93 -13.52
CA LYS A 33 8.61 -6.15 -12.99
C LYS A 33 7.27 -5.87 -12.35
N ILE A 34 7.14 -4.70 -11.74
CA ILE A 34 5.92 -4.26 -11.07
C ILE A 34 4.96 -3.62 -12.08
N GLY A 35 5.45 -2.67 -12.87
CA GLY A 35 4.67 -1.98 -13.90
C GLY A 35 4.06 -2.93 -14.94
N ALA A 36 4.73 -4.03 -15.29
CA ALA A 36 4.19 -5.04 -16.20
C ALA A 36 3.00 -5.84 -15.62
N LYS A 37 2.82 -5.83 -14.29
CA LYS A 37 1.68 -6.48 -13.61
C LYS A 37 0.47 -5.56 -13.47
N LEU A 38 0.62 -4.27 -13.76
CA LEU A 38 -0.44 -3.28 -13.70
C LEU A 38 -1.10 -3.15 -15.08
N ALA A 39 -2.43 -3.02 -15.08
CA ALA A 39 -3.13 -2.62 -16.29
C ALA A 39 -2.68 -1.22 -16.71
N GLU A 40 -2.53 -0.96 -18.01
CA GLU A 40 -2.06 0.36 -18.50
C GLU A 40 -2.91 1.52 -17.98
N ALA A 41 -4.22 1.33 -17.88
CA ALA A 41 -5.15 2.33 -17.34
C ALA A 41 -4.89 2.62 -15.85
N ASP A 42 -4.62 1.59 -15.05
CA ASP A 42 -4.32 1.72 -13.63
C ASP A 42 -2.93 2.34 -13.42
N LYS A 43 -1.94 1.94 -14.23
CA LYS A 43 -0.61 2.54 -14.23
C LYS A 43 -0.68 4.04 -14.51
N LYS A 44 -1.37 4.43 -15.59
CA LYS A 44 -1.55 5.83 -15.96
C LYS A 44 -2.26 6.62 -14.86
N LYS A 45 -3.30 6.04 -14.23
CA LYS A 45 -4.03 6.68 -13.13
C LYS A 45 -3.13 6.96 -11.93
N ILE A 46 -2.24 6.04 -11.58
CA ILE A 46 -1.25 6.26 -10.51
C ILE A 46 -0.25 7.34 -10.92
N GLU A 47 0.32 7.25 -12.12
CA GLU A 47 1.29 8.23 -12.63
C GLU A 47 0.72 9.65 -12.63
N ASP A 48 -0.50 9.82 -13.12
CA ASP A 48 -1.20 11.11 -13.14
C ASP A 48 -1.44 11.64 -11.70
N ALA A 49 -1.87 10.77 -10.77
CA ALA A 49 -2.10 11.17 -9.37
C ALA A 49 -0.81 11.56 -8.65
N ILE A 50 0.30 10.85 -8.89
CA ILE A 50 1.62 11.17 -8.35
C ILE A 50 2.09 12.51 -8.89
N ASP A 51 2.02 12.71 -10.21
CA ASP A 51 2.49 13.96 -10.82
C ASP A 51 1.65 15.15 -10.33
N GLN A 52 0.34 14.98 -10.12
CA GLN A 52 -0.52 15.99 -9.47
C GLN A 52 -0.12 16.25 -8.01
N ALA A 53 0.22 15.24 -7.23
CA ALA A 53 0.66 15.40 -5.84
C ALA A 53 2.01 16.13 -5.75
N ILE A 54 2.97 15.81 -6.63
CA ILE A 54 4.27 16.50 -6.72
C ILE A 54 4.07 17.96 -7.12
N GLN A 55 3.27 18.23 -8.16
CA GLN A 55 2.96 19.61 -8.56
C GLN A 55 2.26 20.38 -7.44
N TRP A 56 1.37 19.73 -6.69
CA TRP A 56 0.74 20.35 -5.53
C TRP A 56 1.78 20.66 -4.43
N LEU A 57 2.68 19.72 -4.10
CA LEU A 57 3.77 19.94 -3.15
C LEU A 57 4.65 21.14 -3.55
N ASP A 58 5.05 21.23 -4.82
CA ASP A 58 5.90 22.30 -5.34
C ASP A 58 5.25 23.69 -5.20
N ASN A 59 3.92 23.77 -5.41
CA ASN A 59 3.16 25.01 -5.30
C ASN A 59 2.74 25.35 -3.86
N ASN A 60 2.70 24.37 -2.96
CA ASN A 60 2.13 24.50 -1.62
C ASN A 60 3.18 24.20 -0.53
N GLN A 61 4.41 24.67 -0.73
CA GLN A 61 5.54 24.41 0.19
C GLN A 61 5.33 24.89 1.63
N LEU A 62 4.38 25.81 1.86
CA LEU A 62 4.04 26.42 3.15
C LEU A 62 2.68 25.97 3.71
N ALA A 63 2.01 25.00 3.08
CA ALA A 63 0.71 24.48 3.52
C ALA A 63 0.75 23.98 4.96
N GLU A 64 -0.41 23.84 5.57
CA GLU A 64 -0.55 23.31 6.93
C GLU A 64 -0.42 21.78 6.96
N ALA A 65 -0.15 21.22 8.15
CA ALA A 65 0.09 19.79 8.29
C ALA A 65 -1.12 18.95 7.85
N ASP A 66 -2.33 19.40 8.16
CA ASP A 66 -3.60 18.80 7.75
C ASP A 66 -3.78 18.83 6.23
N GLU A 67 -3.38 19.90 5.54
CA GLU A 67 -3.42 19.97 4.08
C GLU A 67 -2.47 18.94 3.43
N PHE A 68 -1.26 18.77 3.97
CA PHE A 68 -0.34 17.72 3.52
C PHE A 68 -0.89 16.32 3.78
N GLU A 69 -1.50 16.09 4.94
CA GLU A 69 -2.14 14.82 5.30
C GLU A 69 -3.33 14.49 4.40
N ASP A 70 -4.16 15.48 4.06
CA ASP A 70 -5.30 15.29 3.18
C ASP A 70 -4.86 14.99 1.75
N LYS A 71 -3.81 15.66 1.27
CA LYS A 71 -3.23 15.34 -0.04
C LYS A 71 -2.60 13.95 -0.06
N MET A 72 -2.00 13.51 1.05
CA MET A 72 -1.53 12.14 1.23
C MET A 72 -2.68 11.12 1.13
N LYS A 73 -3.78 11.34 1.85
CA LYS A 73 -4.95 10.45 1.77
C LYS A 73 -5.54 10.37 0.36
N GLU A 74 -5.58 11.50 -0.35
CA GLU A 74 -6.03 11.54 -1.75
C GLU A 74 -5.16 10.64 -2.63
N LEU A 75 -3.84 10.76 -2.52
CA LEU A 75 -2.90 9.94 -3.29
C LEU A 75 -2.99 8.45 -2.91
N GLU A 76 -3.06 8.13 -1.61
CA GLU A 76 -3.25 6.77 -1.10
C GLU A 76 -4.55 6.13 -1.59
N SER A 77 -5.64 6.91 -1.68
CA SER A 77 -6.94 6.42 -2.14
C SER A 77 -6.91 5.90 -3.59
N VAL A 78 -5.98 6.41 -4.39
CA VAL A 78 -5.75 5.94 -5.76
C VAL A 78 -4.78 4.76 -5.78
N CYS A 79 -3.65 4.89 -5.08
CA CYS A 79 -2.56 3.93 -5.12
C CYS A 79 -2.90 2.60 -4.42
N ASN A 80 -3.44 2.66 -3.19
CA ASN A 80 -3.71 1.48 -2.36
C ASN A 80 -4.59 0.41 -3.04
N PRO A 81 -5.77 0.74 -3.64
CA PRO A 81 -6.61 -0.27 -4.26
C PRO A 81 -5.95 -0.92 -5.49
N ILE A 82 -5.10 -0.20 -6.23
CA ILE A 82 -4.43 -0.73 -7.41
C ILE A 82 -3.28 -1.67 -7.00
N ILE A 83 -2.49 -1.26 -6.00
CA ILE A 83 -1.42 -2.10 -5.44
C ILE A 83 -1.99 -3.36 -4.82
N ALA A 84 -3.10 -3.26 -4.09
CA ALA A 84 -3.78 -4.42 -3.52
C ALA A 84 -4.18 -5.43 -4.61
N LYS A 85 -4.80 -4.95 -5.70
CA LYS A 85 -5.14 -5.81 -6.86
C LYS A 85 -3.91 -6.49 -7.47
N MET A 86 -2.78 -5.78 -7.56
CA MET A 86 -1.53 -6.34 -8.08
C MET A 86 -1.02 -7.50 -7.21
N TYR A 87 -1.02 -7.36 -5.88
CA TYR A 87 -0.60 -8.43 -4.99
C TYR A 87 -1.58 -9.61 -4.99
N GLN A 88 -2.89 -9.36 -5.10
CA GLN A 88 -3.89 -10.43 -5.25
C GLN A 88 -3.72 -11.19 -6.58
N GLY A 89 -3.42 -10.50 -7.67
CA GLY A 89 -3.14 -11.12 -8.97
C GLY A 89 -1.82 -11.91 -8.99
N ALA A 90 -0.82 -11.48 -8.21
CA ALA A 90 0.45 -12.19 -8.08
C ALA A 90 0.38 -13.46 -7.22
N GLY A 91 -0.65 -13.61 -6.38
CA GLY A 91 -0.87 -14.78 -5.52
C GLY A 91 -1.65 -15.93 -6.18
N GLY A 92 -2.15 -15.75 -7.42
CA GLY A 92 -2.95 -16.75 -8.13
C GLY A 92 -2.16 -17.85 -8.84
N ASP A 93 -0.84 -17.70 -8.99
CA ASP A 93 0.00 -18.59 -9.81
C ASP A 93 0.76 -19.67 -9.00
N MET A 94 0.43 -19.85 -7.70
CA MET A 94 1.12 -20.81 -6.83
C MET A 94 0.19 -21.80 -6.10
N GLY A 95 -1.04 -22.01 -6.59
CA GLY A 95 -2.05 -22.89 -5.97
C GLY A 95 -2.55 -24.06 -6.81
N GLY A 96 -1.99 -24.29 -8.01
CA GLY A 96 -2.45 -25.32 -8.94
C GLY A 96 -1.68 -26.64 -8.86
N ALA A 97 -1.51 -27.20 -7.67
CA ALA A 97 -1.03 -28.58 -7.49
C ALA A 97 -1.90 -29.27 -6.43
N MET A 98 -3.18 -29.45 -6.75
CA MET A 98 -3.97 -30.54 -6.19
C MET A 98 -4.23 -31.49 -7.34
N ASP A 99 -3.27 -32.37 -7.58
CA ASP A 99 -3.51 -33.62 -8.28
C ASP A 99 -4.51 -34.42 -7.45
N ASP A 100 -5.72 -34.47 -7.98
CA ASP A 100 -6.79 -35.38 -7.62
C ASP A 100 -6.31 -36.82 -7.91
N ASP A 101 -5.89 -37.55 -6.88
CA ASP A 101 -5.84 -39.00 -6.94
C ASP A 101 -6.11 -39.63 -5.56
N GLY A 102 -7.37 -39.99 -5.35
CA GLY A 102 -7.72 -41.18 -4.56
C GLY A 102 -8.37 -40.95 -3.18
N PRO A 103 -9.60 -41.46 -2.96
CA PRO A 103 -10.18 -41.57 -1.63
C PRO A 103 -9.76 -42.90 -0.99
N SER A 104 -9.24 -42.87 0.24
CA SER A 104 -9.43 -44.02 1.14
C SER A 104 -9.28 -43.65 2.61
N ALA A 105 -10.35 -43.99 3.32
CA ALA A 105 -10.52 -44.11 4.76
C ALA A 105 -9.29 -44.62 5.54
N GLY A 106 -9.15 -44.15 6.79
CA GLY A 106 -8.35 -44.86 7.77
C GLY A 106 -7.99 -44.10 9.05
N ALA A 107 -8.80 -44.33 10.09
CA ALA A 107 -8.38 -44.50 11.48
C ALA A 107 -7.98 -43.27 12.34
N SER A 108 -8.86 -43.00 13.31
CA SER A 108 -8.58 -43.15 14.75
C SER A 108 -7.51 -42.27 15.41
N GLY A 109 -7.95 -41.39 16.32
CA GLY A 109 -7.05 -40.84 17.34
C GLY A 109 -7.66 -39.73 18.17
N ALA A 110 -8.53 -40.08 19.12
CA ALA A 110 -8.93 -39.19 20.21
C ALA A 110 -7.74 -38.90 21.14
N GLY A 111 -7.58 -37.64 21.56
CA GLY A 111 -6.65 -37.22 22.63
C GLY A 111 -6.94 -35.78 23.06
N PRO A 112 -6.79 -35.43 24.35
CA PRO A 112 -7.75 -34.57 25.04
C PRO A 112 -7.31 -33.10 25.23
N LYS A 113 -8.32 -32.27 25.54
CA LYS A 113 -8.24 -30.86 25.94
C LYS A 113 -7.67 -30.71 27.36
N ILE A 114 -6.84 -29.70 27.57
CA ILE A 114 -6.41 -29.20 28.89
C ILE A 114 -6.14 -27.70 28.65
N GLU A 115 -7.16 -26.84 28.79
CA GLU A 115 -7.60 -26.12 29.99
C GLU A 115 -6.52 -25.21 30.62
N GLU A 116 -6.96 -23.97 30.79
CA GLU A 116 -6.24 -22.78 31.20
C GLU A 116 -5.69 -22.92 32.62
N VAL A 117 -4.51 -22.36 32.88
CA VAL A 117 -4.09 -22.03 34.24
C VAL A 117 -3.43 -20.66 34.24
N ASP A 118 -3.97 -19.84 35.14
CA ASP A 118 -3.59 -18.49 35.58
C ASP A 118 -2.08 -18.29 35.82
#